data_AF-I4E5R4-F1
#
_entry.id   AF-I4E5R4-F1
#
_cell.length_a   1.000
_cell.length_b   1.000
_cell.length_c   1.000
_cell.angle_alpha   90.00
_cell.angle_beta   90.00
_cell.angle_gamma   90.00
#
_symmetry.space_group_name_H-M   'P 1'
#
loop_
_entity.id
_entity.type
_entity.pdbx_description
1 polymer ?
#
loop_
_entity_poly.entity_id
_entity_poly.type
_entity_poly.pdbx_seq_one_letter_code
_entity_poly.pdbx_strand_id
1 'polypeptide(L)'
;MAAPAGVATECRLTVQGGTDRESDASLLARLLEIIRRPPAGGNRYDYKNWALSVDGVTSAYVYPLRRGLGTVDIAITSADGVSSEETVRRVQAYIDEMRPVTAKNALVLKPTVTAVPVTVQVKLDGIDLDEAKRRIRTALKEYFDTLIPGDGLTVSQIEAAISNVDGVIDRRLTAPTANRAADTVNRIEWFKAGAINVTEMPS
;
A
#
# COMPACT_ATOMS: atom_id res chain seq x y z
N MET A 1 -11.56 -3.95 52.54
CA MET A 1 -10.59 -2.91 52.92
C MET A 1 -10.71 -1.80 51.88
N ALA A 2 -11.07 -0.58 52.30
CA ALA A 2 -11.13 0.59 51.42
C ALA A 2 -9.75 1.28 51.40
N ALA A 3 -9.40 1.95 50.30
CA ALA A 3 -8.13 2.69 50.23
C ALA A 3 -8.14 3.89 51.21
N PRO A 4 -6.96 4.29 51.73
CA PRO A 4 -6.82 5.48 52.57
C PRO A 4 -7.29 6.75 51.86
N ALA A 5 -7.72 7.74 52.64
CA ALA A 5 -8.17 9.03 52.11
C ALA A 5 -7.11 9.66 51.18
N GLY A 6 -7.52 10.03 49.96
CA GLY A 6 -6.65 10.64 48.95
C GLY A 6 -6.03 9.67 47.93
N VAL A 7 -6.23 8.36 48.09
CA VAL A 7 -5.75 7.34 47.13
C VAL A 7 -6.93 6.72 46.39
N ALA A 8 -6.91 6.79 45.06
CA ALA A 8 -7.92 6.13 44.23
C ALA A 8 -7.86 4.61 44.43
N THR A 9 -9.01 3.99 44.72
CA THR A 9 -9.14 2.52 44.88
C THR A 9 -9.09 1.76 43.55
N GLU A 10 -9.18 2.47 42.42
CA GLU A 10 -9.20 1.91 41.08
C GLU A 10 -8.23 2.67 40.20
N CYS A 11 -7.40 1.93 39.46
CA CYS A 11 -6.55 2.46 38.40
C CYS A 11 -7.07 1.88 37.08
N ARG A 12 -7.58 2.75 36.21
CA ARG A 12 -8.04 2.35 34.88
C ARG A 12 -6.92 2.60 33.87
N LEU A 13 -6.31 1.52 33.39
CA LEU A 13 -5.27 1.56 32.37
C LEU A 13 -5.91 1.32 30.99
N THR A 14 -5.68 2.24 30.06
CA THR A 14 -5.96 1.99 28.65
C THR A 14 -4.73 1.33 28.04
N VAL A 15 -4.79 0.01 27.86
CA VAL A 15 -3.71 -0.76 27.24
C VAL A 15 -3.98 -0.85 25.73
N GLN A 16 -2.99 -0.47 24.92
CA GLN A 16 -3.04 -0.58 23.45
C GLN A 16 -1.86 -1.44 22.98
N GLY A 17 -1.97 -2.04 21.79
CA GLY A 17 -0.89 -2.82 21.18
C GLY A 17 -0.95 -4.34 21.40
N GLY A 18 -2.00 -4.86 22.04
CA GLY A 18 -2.29 -6.29 22.00
C GLY A 18 -2.75 -6.69 20.59
N THR A 19 -2.08 -7.66 19.99
CA THR A 19 -2.53 -8.30 18.75
C THR A 19 -3.26 -9.60 19.11
N ASP A 20 -4.27 -9.97 18.32
CA ASP A 20 -4.95 -11.25 18.49
C ASP A 20 -3.97 -12.42 18.33
N ARG A 21 -4.27 -13.56 18.96
CA ARG A 21 -3.46 -14.77 18.80
C ARG A 21 -3.36 -15.14 17.31
N GLU A 22 -2.14 -15.39 16.83
CA GLU A 22 -1.89 -15.89 15.46
C GLU A 22 -2.73 -17.16 15.22
N SER A 23 -3.47 -17.19 14.11
CA SER A 23 -4.27 -18.34 13.71
C SER A 23 -3.40 -19.45 13.11
N ASP A 24 -3.85 -20.71 13.22
CA ASP A 24 -3.12 -21.85 12.64
C ASP A 24 -2.88 -21.68 11.13
N ALA A 25 -3.83 -21.08 10.40
CA ALA A 25 -3.69 -20.78 8.98
C ALA A 25 -2.60 -19.73 8.70
N SER A 26 -2.52 -18.68 9.51
CA SER A 26 -1.49 -17.65 9.40
C SER A 26 -0.11 -18.21 9.76
N LEU A 27 -0.03 -19.01 10.83
CA LEU A 27 1.18 -19.71 11.24
C LEU A 27 1.69 -20.65 10.14
N LEU A 28 0.80 -21.46 9.55
CA LEU A 28 1.16 -22.36 8.45
C LEU A 28 1.66 -21.58 7.23
N ALA A 29 0.98 -20.49 6.86
CA ALA A 29 1.40 -19.65 5.74
C ALA A 29 2.81 -19.08 5.97
N ARG A 30 3.09 -18.58 7.18
CA ARG A 30 4.41 -18.07 7.56
C ARG A 30 5.48 -19.16 7.53
N LEU A 31 5.18 -20.35 8.04
CA LEU A 31 6.10 -21.50 8.02
C LEU A 31 6.44 -21.94 6.59
N LEU A 32 5.43 -22.09 5.73
CA LEU A 32 5.63 -22.47 4.33
C LEU A 32 6.45 -21.43 3.57
N GLU A 33 6.28 -20.14 3.86
CA GLU A 33 7.07 -19.08 3.25
C GLU A 33 8.55 -19.19 3.64
N ILE A 34 8.86 -19.45 4.91
CA ILE A 34 10.24 -19.67 5.38
C ILE A 34 10.87 -20.89 4.70
N ILE A 35 10.13 -22.00 4.57
CA ILE A 35 10.62 -23.22 3.90
C ILE A 35 10.92 -22.95 2.42
N ARG A 36 10.05 -22.20 1.72
CA ARG A 36 10.22 -21.87 0.30
C ARG A 36 11.31 -20.84 0.06
N ARG A 37 11.57 -19.97 1.05
CA ARG A 37 12.54 -18.87 0.97
C ARG A 37 13.44 -18.88 2.21
N PRO A 38 14.34 -19.87 2.32
CA PRO A 38 15.28 -19.90 3.42
C PRO A 38 16.16 -18.63 3.38
N PRO A 39 16.52 -18.07 4.55
CA PRO A 39 17.40 -16.91 4.61
C PRO A 39 18.70 -17.14 3.84
N ALA A 40 19.07 -16.21 2.96
CA ALA A 40 20.20 -16.38 2.03
C ALA A 40 21.27 -15.30 2.21
N GLY A 41 21.35 -14.68 3.39
CA GLY A 41 22.39 -13.70 3.72
C GLY A 41 22.22 -12.34 3.04
N GLY A 42 20.98 -11.93 2.73
CA GLY A 42 20.67 -10.59 2.22
C GLY A 42 20.26 -10.55 0.75
N ASN A 43 19.50 -11.54 0.28
CA ASN A 43 18.84 -11.45 -1.01
C ASN A 43 17.59 -10.53 -0.95
N ARG A 44 16.94 -10.27 -2.08
CA ARG A 44 15.74 -9.42 -2.16
C ARG A 44 14.61 -9.85 -1.20
N TYR A 45 14.44 -11.15 -1.00
CA TYR A 45 13.39 -11.70 -0.14
C TYR A 45 13.75 -11.55 1.34
N ASP A 46 15.03 -11.64 1.70
CA ASP A 46 15.50 -11.41 3.06
C ASP A 46 15.15 -9.97 3.50
N TYR A 47 15.51 -8.96 2.70
CA TYR A 47 15.14 -7.56 2.99
C TYR A 47 13.63 -7.34 3.11
N LYS A 48 12.84 -8.01 2.24
CA LYS A 48 11.38 -7.93 2.30
C LYS A 48 10.86 -8.52 3.62
N ASN A 49 11.34 -9.72 3.98
CA ASN A 49 10.91 -10.43 5.18
C ASN A 49 11.34 -9.68 6.45
N TRP A 50 12.55 -9.10 6.46
CA TRP A 50 13.01 -8.27 7.57
C TRP A 50 12.17 -7.03 7.75
N ALA A 51 11.75 -6.37 6.67
CA ALA A 51 10.83 -5.24 6.76
C ALA A 51 9.46 -5.66 7.29
N LEU A 52 8.92 -6.79 6.83
CA LEU A 52 7.62 -7.32 7.25
C LEU A 52 7.59 -7.84 8.70
N SER A 53 8.73 -8.20 9.28
CA SER A 53 8.78 -8.65 10.67
C SER A 53 8.68 -7.51 11.69
N VAL A 54 8.67 -6.25 11.24
CA VAL A 54 8.53 -5.08 12.11
C VAL A 54 7.06 -4.65 12.16
N ASP A 55 6.52 -4.56 13.37
CA ASP A 55 5.12 -4.18 13.59
C ASP A 55 4.76 -2.85 12.93
N GLY A 56 3.60 -2.82 12.28
CA GLY A 56 3.11 -1.66 11.53
C GLY A 56 3.53 -1.62 10.06
N VAL A 57 4.22 -2.65 9.55
CA VAL A 57 4.45 -2.84 8.12
C VAL A 57 3.46 -3.86 7.57
N THR A 58 2.71 -3.48 6.55
CA THR A 58 1.76 -4.38 5.85
C THR A 58 2.35 -4.93 4.57
N SER A 59 3.06 -4.10 3.81
CA SER A 59 3.78 -4.53 2.60
C SER A 59 5.13 -3.84 2.47
N ALA A 60 6.11 -4.58 1.94
CA ALA A 60 7.44 -4.10 1.64
C ALA A 60 7.85 -4.46 0.21
N TYR A 61 8.47 -3.49 -0.48
CA TYR A 61 8.89 -3.57 -1.88
C TYR A 61 10.37 -3.22 -1.97
N VAL A 62 11.16 -4.10 -2.59
CA VAL A 62 12.62 -4.03 -2.58
C VAL A 62 13.16 -3.70 -3.97
N TYR A 63 13.92 -2.61 -4.06
CA TYR A 63 14.51 -2.06 -5.27
C TYR A 63 16.04 -2.13 -5.16
N PRO A 64 16.66 -3.24 -5.60
CA PRO A 64 18.10 -3.36 -5.57
C PRO A 64 18.74 -2.39 -6.57
N LEU A 65 19.93 -1.88 -6.24
CA LEU A 65 20.76 -1.05 -7.09
C LEU A 65 20.16 0.30 -7.50
N ARG A 66 19.03 0.71 -6.90
CA ARG A 66 18.34 1.97 -7.22
C ARG A 66 19.24 3.19 -7.06
N ARG A 67 20.14 3.18 -6.07
CA ARG A 67 21.14 4.23 -5.83
C ARG A 67 22.56 3.79 -6.21
N GLY A 68 22.68 2.80 -7.11
CA GLY A 68 23.95 2.27 -7.60
C GLY A 68 24.41 0.99 -6.89
N LEU A 69 25.61 0.52 -7.28
CA LEU A 69 26.17 -0.75 -6.81
C LEU A 69 26.29 -0.82 -5.28
N GLY A 70 25.86 -1.95 -4.72
CA GLY A 70 25.88 -2.21 -3.28
C GLY A 70 24.76 -1.53 -2.50
N THR A 71 23.77 -0.91 -3.16
CA THR A 71 22.62 -0.29 -2.49
C THR A 71 21.34 -1.12 -2.61
N VAL A 72 20.51 -1.06 -1.57
CA VAL A 72 19.17 -1.65 -1.57
C VAL A 72 18.19 -0.64 -1.00
N ASP A 73 17.13 -0.32 -1.74
CA ASP A 73 16.05 0.56 -1.27
C ASP A 73 14.82 -0.28 -0.96
N ILE A 74 14.17 -0.02 0.17
CA ILE A 74 12.99 -0.74 0.64
C ILE A 74 11.88 0.27 0.86
N ALA A 75 10.86 0.25 0.00
CA ALA A 75 9.64 1.02 0.22
C ALA A 75 8.69 0.20 1.10
N ILE A 76 8.22 0.80 2.20
CA ILE A 76 7.27 0.17 3.10
C ILE A 76 5.91 0.89 3.07
N THR A 77 4.85 0.13 3.29
CA THR A 77 3.47 0.62 3.38
C THR A 77 2.77 -0.03 4.58
N SER A 78 1.75 0.66 5.09
CA SER A 78 0.89 0.22 6.19
C SER A 78 -0.52 -0.05 5.66
N ALA A 79 -1.39 -0.66 6.47
CA ALA A 79 -2.77 -0.98 6.10
C ALA A 79 -3.54 0.27 5.59
N ASP A 80 -3.29 1.43 6.21
CA ASP A 80 -3.92 2.71 5.84
C ASP A 80 -3.17 3.46 4.70
N GLY A 81 -2.21 2.82 4.04
CA GLY A 81 -1.42 3.38 2.96
C GLY A 81 0.03 3.70 3.34
N VAL A 82 0.35 4.98 3.52
CA VAL A 82 1.73 5.42 3.76
C VAL A 82 2.13 5.18 5.22
N SER A 83 3.26 4.52 5.45
CA SER A 83 3.76 4.26 6.81
C SER A 83 4.16 5.52 7.58
N SER A 84 4.07 5.47 8.90
CA SER A 84 4.55 6.55 9.78
C SER A 84 6.08 6.66 9.75
N GLU A 85 6.60 7.86 10.03
CA GLU A 85 8.06 8.09 10.13
C GLU A 85 8.71 7.23 11.23
N GLU A 86 7.97 6.96 12.30
CA GLU A 86 8.44 6.12 13.38
C GLU A 86 8.59 4.66 12.92
N THR A 87 7.63 4.12 12.19
CA THR A 87 7.73 2.78 11.60
C THR A 87 8.91 2.70 10.63
N VAL A 88 9.12 3.71 9.78
CA VAL A 88 10.28 3.77 8.87
C VAL A 88 11.59 3.70 9.66
N ARG A 89 11.73 4.46 10.75
CA ARG A 89 12.94 4.42 11.60
C ARG A 89 13.15 3.06 12.26
N ARG A 90 12.11 2.43 12.80
CA ARG A 90 12.20 1.09 13.40
C ARG A 90 12.65 0.05 12.38
N VAL A 91 12.07 0.09 11.17
CA VAL A 91 12.44 -0.82 10.08
C VAL A 91 13.86 -0.56 9.60
N GLN A 92 14.27 0.70 9.46
CA GLN A 92 15.65 1.05 9.10
C GLN A 92 16.66 0.47 10.10
N ALA A 93 16.42 0.67 11.40
CA ALA A 93 17.30 0.16 12.44
C ALA A 93 17.43 -1.37 12.39
N TYR A 94 16.32 -2.08 12.20
CA TYR A 94 16.32 -3.54 12.09
C TYR A 94 17.04 -4.03 10.83
N ILE A 95 16.83 -3.39 9.67
CA ILE A 95 17.55 -3.75 8.45
C ILE A 95 19.06 -3.47 8.59
N ASP A 96 19.46 -2.41 9.29
CA ASP A 96 20.87 -2.12 9.53
C ASP A 96 21.56 -3.17 10.41
N GLU A 97 20.83 -3.80 11.33
CA GLU A 97 21.32 -4.93 12.13
C GLU A 97 21.45 -6.21 11.29
N MET A 98 20.48 -6.47 10.41
CA MET A 98 20.37 -7.74 9.67
C MET A 98 21.16 -7.78 8.36
N ARG A 99 21.40 -6.62 7.73
CA ARG A 99 22.00 -6.56 6.39
C ARG A 99 23.41 -7.16 6.37
N PRO A 100 23.80 -7.87 5.29
CA PRO A 100 25.15 -8.39 5.18
C PRO A 100 26.16 -7.25 5.12
N VAL A 101 27.35 -7.49 5.66
CA VAL A 101 28.48 -6.54 5.65
C VAL A 101 28.89 -6.10 4.24
N THR A 102 28.54 -6.88 3.22
CA THR A 102 28.80 -6.58 1.80
C THR A 102 27.83 -5.56 1.21
N ALA A 103 26.68 -5.32 1.85
CA ALA A 103 25.75 -4.26 1.44
C ALA A 103 26.32 -2.90 1.87
N LYS A 104 26.68 -2.07 0.90
CA LYS A 104 27.20 -0.72 1.16
C LYS A 104 26.20 0.12 1.94
N ASN A 105 24.93 0.08 1.53
CA ASN A 105 23.86 0.81 2.21
C ASN A 105 22.48 0.21 1.92
N ALA A 106 21.63 0.12 2.95
CA ALA A 106 20.21 -0.16 2.80
C ALA A 106 19.42 1.06 3.27
N LEU A 107 18.42 1.48 2.49
CA LEU A 107 17.56 2.62 2.83
C LEU A 107 16.11 2.19 2.84
N VAL A 108 15.46 2.41 3.97
CA VAL A 108 14.02 2.24 4.16
C VAL A 108 13.35 3.58 3.99
N LEU A 109 12.32 3.62 3.16
CA LEU A 109 11.59 4.85 2.87
C LEU A 109 10.11 4.59 2.65
N LYS A 110 9.37 5.69 2.56
CA LYS A 110 7.97 5.70 2.14
C LYS A 110 7.90 5.88 0.63
N PRO A 111 6.98 5.19 -0.06
CA PRO A 111 6.70 5.53 -1.44
C PRO A 111 6.14 6.96 -1.55
N THR A 112 6.41 7.61 -2.67
CA THR A 112 5.87 8.94 -2.98
C THR A 112 4.51 8.77 -3.63
N VAL A 113 3.45 9.18 -2.93
CA VAL A 113 2.09 9.08 -3.45
C VAL A 113 1.85 10.16 -4.51
N THR A 114 1.43 9.73 -5.70
CA THR A 114 0.94 10.61 -6.76
C THR A 114 -0.55 10.37 -6.94
N ALA A 115 -1.36 11.37 -6.55
CA ALA A 115 -2.80 11.35 -6.75
C ALA A 115 -3.13 11.54 -8.24
N VAL A 116 -3.89 10.61 -8.80
CA VAL A 116 -4.31 10.62 -10.20
C VAL A 116 -5.77 11.03 -10.29
N PRO A 117 -6.09 12.26 -10.75
CA PRO A 117 -7.47 12.64 -10.97
C PRO A 117 -8.06 11.84 -12.13
N VAL A 118 -9.31 11.40 -11.97
CA VAL A 118 -10.07 10.67 -12.98
C VAL A 118 -11.30 11.48 -13.34
N THR A 119 -11.43 11.82 -14.62
CA THR A 119 -12.61 12.48 -15.16
C THR A 119 -13.19 11.61 -16.26
N VAL A 120 -14.45 11.21 -16.09
CA VAL A 120 -15.14 10.32 -17.01
C VAL A 120 -16.57 10.80 -17.25
N GLN A 121 -17.00 10.69 -18.50
CA GLN A 121 -18.40 10.80 -18.87
C GLN A 121 -18.96 9.39 -19.04
N VAL A 122 -20.15 9.12 -18.50
CA VAL A 122 -20.78 7.80 -18.57
C VAL A 122 -22.16 7.88 -19.19
N LYS A 123 -22.51 6.83 -19.94
CA LYS A 123 -23.87 6.56 -20.36
C LYS A 123 -24.40 5.42 -19.50
N LEU A 124 -25.58 5.62 -18.92
CA LEU A 124 -26.14 4.74 -17.91
C LEU A 124 -27.39 4.02 -18.41
N ASP A 125 -27.63 2.83 -17.89
CA ASP A 125 -28.87 2.07 -18.06
C ASP A 125 -29.31 1.48 -16.71
N GLY A 126 -30.57 1.70 -16.35
CA GLY A 126 -31.17 1.16 -15.11
C GLY A 126 -30.66 1.77 -13.78
N ILE A 127 -29.72 2.73 -13.79
CA ILE A 127 -29.24 3.42 -12.58
C ILE A 127 -29.16 4.94 -12.78
N ASP A 128 -29.30 5.69 -11.69
CA ASP A 128 -29.05 7.14 -11.70
C ASP A 128 -27.56 7.49 -11.56
N LEU A 129 -27.22 8.75 -11.85
CA LEU A 129 -25.85 9.25 -11.82
C LEU A 129 -25.19 9.19 -10.44
N ASP A 130 -25.94 9.31 -9.36
CA ASP A 130 -25.37 9.33 -8.01
C ASP A 130 -25.03 7.92 -7.52
N GLU A 131 -25.84 6.93 -7.87
CA GLU A 131 -25.48 5.52 -7.71
C GLU A 131 -24.29 5.14 -8.59
N ALA A 132 -24.27 5.56 -9.86
CA ALA A 132 -23.13 5.33 -10.74
C ALA A 132 -21.83 5.91 -10.17
N LYS A 133 -21.87 7.15 -9.65
CA LYS A 133 -20.72 7.79 -8.98
C LYS A 133 -20.20 6.95 -7.81
N ARG A 134 -21.06 6.42 -6.95
CA ARG A 134 -20.65 5.60 -5.79
C ARG A 134 -19.95 4.30 -6.24
N ARG A 135 -20.55 3.60 -7.20
CA ARG A 135 -20.01 2.34 -7.73
C ARG A 135 -18.69 2.55 -8.46
N ILE A 136 -18.61 3.55 -9.33
CA ILE A 136 -17.38 3.91 -10.05
C ILE A 136 -16.26 4.30 -9.09
N ARG A 137 -16.56 5.10 -8.04
CA ARG A 137 -15.56 5.44 -7.02
C ARG A 137 -15.01 4.19 -6.33
N THR A 138 -15.87 3.22 -6.04
CA THR A 138 -15.47 1.96 -5.39
C THR A 138 -14.60 1.13 -6.33
N ALA A 139 -15.04 0.89 -7.57
CA ALA A 139 -14.28 0.14 -8.57
C ALA A 139 -12.91 0.76 -8.88
N LEU A 140 -12.86 2.10 -9.00
CA LEU A 140 -11.60 2.80 -9.19
C LEU A 140 -10.70 2.70 -7.96
N LYS A 141 -11.25 2.84 -6.75
CA LYS A 141 -10.48 2.66 -5.51
C LYS A 141 -9.86 1.27 -5.46
N GLU A 142 -10.64 0.22 -5.74
CA GLU A 142 -10.16 -1.15 -5.77
C GLU A 142 -9.04 -1.32 -6.80
N TYR A 143 -9.22 -0.81 -8.02
CA TYR A 143 -8.15 -0.81 -9.02
C TYR A 143 -6.87 -0.13 -8.52
N PHE A 144 -6.95 1.10 -7.99
CA PHE A 144 -5.78 1.81 -7.47
C PHE A 144 -5.15 1.15 -6.21
N ASP A 145 -5.91 0.33 -5.48
CA ASP A 145 -5.40 -0.45 -4.36
C ASP A 145 -4.65 -1.72 -4.81
N THR A 146 -4.88 -2.20 -6.04
CA THR A 146 -4.06 -3.26 -6.64
C THR A 146 -2.67 -2.77 -7.09
N LEU A 147 -2.52 -1.47 -7.38
CA LEU A 147 -1.24 -0.92 -7.80
C LEU A 147 -0.26 -0.90 -6.63
N ILE A 148 0.94 -1.41 -6.86
CA ILE A 148 2.04 -1.34 -5.89
C ILE A 148 2.99 -0.18 -6.23
N PRO A 149 3.83 0.27 -5.28
CA PRO A 149 4.84 1.28 -5.58
C PRO A 149 5.74 0.83 -6.75
N GLY A 150 5.97 1.73 -7.70
CA GLY A 150 6.73 1.45 -8.93
C GLY A 150 5.91 0.87 -10.08
N ASP A 151 4.63 0.54 -9.90
CA ASP A 151 3.78 0.13 -11.02
C ASP A 151 3.42 1.32 -11.93
N GLY A 152 3.37 1.04 -13.23
CA GLY A 152 2.83 2.00 -14.20
C GLY A 152 1.31 2.15 -14.10
N LEU A 153 0.82 3.34 -14.42
CA LEU A 153 -0.59 3.62 -14.60
C LEU A 153 -1.01 3.29 -16.02
N THR A 154 -1.96 2.36 -16.17
CA THR A 154 -2.52 1.96 -17.46
C THR A 154 -3.94 2.51 -17.63
N VAL A 155 -4.17 3.30 -18.67
CA VAL A 155 -5.46 3.93 -18.96
C VAL A 155 -6.54 2.90 -19.28
N SER A 156 -6.21 1.89 -20.10
CA SER A 156 -7.20 0.84 -20.46
C SER A 156 -7.70 0.04 -19.25
N GLN A 157 -6.89 -0.08 -18.19
CA GLN A 157 -7.31 -0.74 -16.95
C GLN A 157 -8.27 0.14 -16.13
N ILE A 158 -8.07 1.47 -16.13
CA ILE A 158 -9.01 2.44 -15.54
C ILE A 158 -10.35 2.38 -16.28
N GLU A 159 -10.30 2.38 -17.62
CA GLU A 159 -11.50 2.26 -18.43
C GLU A 159 -12.21 0.93 -18.18
N ALA A 160 -11.48 -0.19 -18.14
CA ALA A 160 -12.02 -1.51 -17.82
C ALA A 160 -12.72 -1.52 -16.45
N ALA A 161 -12.09 -0.96 -15.42
CA ALA A 161 -12.67 -0.85 -14.08
C ALA A 161 -14.02 -0.09 -14.10
N ILE A 162 -14.13 0.97 -14.90
CA ILE A 162 -15.38 1.73 -15.06
C ILE A 162 -16.42 0.94 -15.88
N SER A 163 -15.97 0.20 -16.89
CA SER A 163 -16.84 -0.61 -17.78
C SER A 163 -17.55 -1.72 -17.05
N ASN A 164 -16.85 -2.34 -16.10
CA ASN A 164 -17.32 -3.50 -15.38
C ASN A 164 -18.30 -3.12 -14.26
N VAL A 165 -18.60 -1.83 -14.11
CA VAL A 165 -19.63 -1.36 -13.18
C VAL A 165 -21.01 -1.61 -13.78
N ASP A 166 -21.80 -2.43 -13.10
CA ASP A 166 -23.19 -2.69 -13.48
C ASP A 166 -23.99 -1.38 -13.62
N GLY A 167 -24.62 -1.22 -14.78
CA GLY A 167 -25.39 -0.04 -15.17
C GLY A 167 -24.62 0.99 -16.00
N VAL A 168 -23.31 0.83 -16.20
CA VAL A 168 -22.53 1.62 -17.17
C VAL A 168 -22.55 0.92 -18.53
N ILE A 169 -23.19 1.54 -19.52
CA ILE A 169 -23.28 0.99 -20.89
C ILE A 169 -22.21 1.55 -21.83
N ASP A 170 -21.76 2.77 -21.59
CA ASP A 170 -20.65 3.39 -22.31
C ASP A 170 -19.90 4.35 -21.39
N ARG A 171 -18.62 4.57 -21.68
CA ARG A 171 -17.80 5.56 -20.99
C ARG A 171 -16.85 6.26 -21.92
N ARG A 172 -16.66 7.56 -21.67
CA ARG A 172 -15.64 8.38 -22.29
C ARG A 172 -14.72 8.95 -21.21
N LEU A 173 -13.54 8.37 -21.08
CA LEU A 173 -12.51 8.86 -20.17
C LEU A 173 -11.83 10.09 -20.78
N THR A 174 -11.78 11.20 -20.02
CA THR A 174 -11.11 12.44 -20.45
C THR A 174 -9.85 12.75 -19.64
N ALA A 175 -9.70 12.15 -18.45
CA ALA A 175 -8.46 12.13 -17.70
C ALA A 175 -8.38 10.86 -16.84
N PRO A 176 -7.23 10.17 -16.76
CA PRO A 176 -5.98 10.42 -17.51
C PRO A 176 -6.10 10.06 -19.00
N THR A 177 -5.37 10.75 -19.88
CA THR A 177 -5.42 10.55 -21.34
C THR A 177 -4.33 9.63 -21.90
N ALA A 178 -3.31 9.32 -21.11
CA ALA A 178 -2.20 8.48 -21.52
C ALA A 178 -1.67 7.63 -20.37
N ASN A 179 -1.09 6.49 -20.70
CA ASN A 179 -0.37 5.64 -19.75
C ASN A 179 0.81 6.41 -19.16
N ARG A 180 1.15 6.11 -17.90
CA ARG A 180 2.28 6.75 -17.22
C ARG A 180 3.15 5.68 -16.58
N ALA A 181 4.44 5.68 -16.91
CA ALA A 181 5.42 4.93 -16.12
C ALA A 181 5.59 5.60 -14.75
N ALA A 182 5.78 4.80 -13.70
CA ALA A 182 6.17 5.32 -12.40
C ALA A 182 7.63 5.76 -12.42
N ASP A 183 7.93 6.89 -11.77
CA ASP A 183 9.31 7.24 -11.46
C ASP A 183 9.82 6.33 -10.33
N THR A 184 10.69 5.39 -10.68
CA THR A 184 11.40 4.51 -9.75
C THR A 184 12.86 4.91 -9.55
N VAL A 185 13.34 5.96 -10.23
CA VAL A 185 14.75 6.37 -10.23
C VAL A 185 14.97 7.49 -9.21
N ASN A 186 14.20 8.57 -9.28
CA ASN A 186 14.36 9.72 -8.39
C ASN A 186 13.51 9.55 -7.13
N ARG A 187 12.31 8.98 -7.30
CA ARG A 187 11.41 8.58 -6.21
C ARG A 187 10.98 7.12 -6.39
N ILE A 188 10.19 6.60 -5.46
CA ILE A 188 9.46 5.35 -5.64
C ILE A 188 8.01 5.77 -5.73
N GLU A 189 7.57 6.12 -6.93
CA GLU A 189 6.23 6.66 -7.16
C GLU A 189 5.16 5.58 -6.97
N TRP A 190 4.05 5.97 -6.35
CA TRP A 190 2.91 5.11 -6.10
C TRP A 190 1.63 5.85 -6.50
N PHE A 191 1.00 5.39 -7.58
CA PHE A 191 -0.23 6.00 -8.07
C PHE A 191 -1.41 5.62 -7.18
N LYS A 192 -2.15 6.63 -6.73
CA LYS A 192 -3.39 6.46 -5.97
C LYS A 192 -4.52 7.27 -6.60
N ALA A 193 -5.76 6.84 -6.32
CA ALA A 193 -6.94 7.57 -6.76
C ALA A 193 -6.90 9.01 -6.24
N GLY A 194 -7.02 9.98 -7.15
CA GLY A 194 -7.19 11.39 -6.83
C GLY A 194 -8.67 11.79 -6.83
N ALA A 195 -8.95 13.03 -7.23
CA ALA A 195 -10.32 13.49 -7.41
C ALA A 195 -11.00 12.71 -8.54
N ILE A 196 -12.17 12.14 -8.26
CA ILE A 196 -12.99 11.41 -9.24
C ILE A 196 -14.21 12.25 -9.60
N ASN A 197 -14.28 12.63 -10.87
CA ASN A 197 -15.36 13.41 -11.46
C ASN A 197 -16.10 12.55 -12.49
N VAL A 198 -17.38 12.29 -12.22
CA VAL A 198 -18.25 11.52 -13.10
C VAL A 198 -19.41 12.42 -13.52
N THR A 199 -19.61 12.55 -14.83
CA THR A 199 -20.75 13.27 -15.41
C THR A 199 -21.45 12.38 -16.42
N GLU A 200 -22.69 12.72 -16.78
CA GLU A 200 -23.36 12.02 -17.89
C GLU A 200 -22.76 12.42 -19.23
N MET A 201 -22.80 11.51 -20.20
CA MET A 201 -22.46 11.81 -21.58
C MET A 201 -23.54 12.72 -22.19
N PRO A 202 -23.16 13.75 -22.97
CA PRO A 202 -24.12 14.54 -23.72
C PRO A 202 -24.89 13.63 -24.70
N SER A 203 -26.19 13.91 -24.84
CA SER A 203 -27.09 13.23 -25.79
C SER A 203 -26.69 13.43 -27.24
#